data_AF-A0A151BZG5-F1
#
_entry.id   AF-A0A151BZG5-F1
#
_cell.length_a   1.000
_cell.length_b   1.000
_cell.length_c   1.000
_cell.angle_alpha   90.00
_cell.angle_beta   90.00
_cell.angle_gamma   90.00
#
_symmetry.space_group_name_H-M   'P 1'
#
loop_
_entity.id
_entity.type
_entity.pdbx_description
1 polymer ?
#
loop_
_entity_poly.entity_id
_entity_poly.type
_entity_poly.pdbx_seq_one_letter_code
_entity_poly.pdbx_strand_id
1 'polypeptide(L)'
;MVAEQPQRRKMTAKEAAARLGVSVRTVQRIVAEPREEYLARAAALREQVLQLREVEKLPYKEISERLGIPASSARRIIAESRKQQRRLSSGPTQAAS
;
A
#
# COMPACT_ATOMS: atom_id res chain seq x y z
N MET A 1 18.75 1.79 20.53
CA MET A 1 19.04 2.43 19.23
C MET A 1 18.14 3.64 19.09
N VAL A 2 18.70 4.82 18.85
CA VAL A 2 17.96 6.06 18.53
C VAL A 2 17.75 6.14 17.02
N ALA A 3 16.75 6.89 16.55
CA ALA A 3 16.46 7.06 15.12
C ALA A 3 17.71 7.51 14.34
N GLU A 4 18.00 6.81 13.24
CA GLU A 4 19.17 7.03 12.37
C GLU A 4 19.15 8.42 11.69
N GLN A 5 17.96 9.00 11.51
CA GLN A 5 17.76 10.40 11.11
C GLN A 5 16.50 11.00 11.78
N PRO A 6 16.61 11.62 12.96
CA PRO A 6 15.46 12.22 13.62
C PRO A 6 15.05 13.52 12.91
N GLN A 7 13.92 13.50 12.19
CA GLN A 7 13.31 14.72 11.65
C GLN A 7 12.19 15.24 12.56
N ARG A 8 12.22 16.54 12.88
CA ARG A 8 11.08 17.23 13.51
C ARG A 8 9.96 17.42 12.48
N ARG A 9 8.71 17.19 12.90
CA ARG A 9 7.54 17.64 12.12
C ARG A 9 7.68 19.15 11.89
N LYS A 10 7.77 19.56 10.62
CA LYS A 10 7.94 20.98 10.24
C LYS A 10 6.74 21.84 10.62
N MET A 11 5.54 21.24 10.66
CA MET A 11 4.30 21.93 10.99
C MET A 11 3.23 20.90 11.36
N THR A 12 2.36 21.24 12.32
CA THR A 12 1.18 20.44 12.65
C THR A 12 -0.01 20.84 11.77
N ALA A 13 -1.01 19.96 11.66
CA ALA A 13 -2.24 20.31 10.94
C ALA A 13 -2.98 21.51 11.57
N LYS A 14 -2.82 21.74 12.88
CA LYS A 14 -3.41 22.88 13.60
C LYS A 14 -2.71 24.19 13.22
N GLU A 15 -1.39 24.19 13.14
CA GLU A 15 -0.60 25.34 12.70
C GLU A 15 -0.87 25.68 11.23
N ALA A 16 -0.95 24.65 10.37
CA ALA A 16 -1.31 24.80 8.97
C ALA A 16 -2.70 25.43 8.79
N ALA A 17 -3.68 24.95 9.58
CA ALA A 17 -5.04 25.48 9.58
C ALA A 17 -5.08 26.96 9.97
N ALA A 18 -4.39 27.34 11.04
CA ALA A 18 -4.30 28.72 11.50
C ALA A 18 -3.64 29.64 10.45
N ARG A 19 -2.58 29.16 9.80
CA ARG A 19 -1.86 29.93 8.76
C ARG A 19 -2.69 30.13 7.49
N LEU A 20 -3.48 29.13 7.11
CA LEU A 20 -4.28 29.12 5.89
C LEU A 20 -5.70 29.68 6.08
N GLY A 21 -6.11 29.96 7.32
CA GLY A 21 -7.47 30.40 7.64
C GLY A 21 -8.55 29.34 7.36
N VAL A 22 -8.19 28.05 7.37
CA VAL A 22 -9.11 26.93 7.09
C VAL A 22 -9.22 25.99 8.28
N SER A 23 -10.22 25.10 8.26
CA SER A 23 -10.35 24.07 9.28
C SER A 23 -9.21 23.03 9.22
N VAL A 24 -8.87 22.43 10.37
CA VAL A 24 -7.93 21.30 10.44
C VAL A 24 -8.38 20.14 9.53
N ARG A 25 -9.69 19.91 9.42
CA ARG A 25 -10.26 18.87 8.56
C ARG A 25 -10.00 19.15 7.07
N THR A 26 -10.00 20.43 6.67
CA THR A 26 -9.64 20.86 5.31
C THR A 26 -8.17 20.55 5.04
N VAL A 27 -7.27 20.89 5.97
CA VAL A 27 -5.84 20.59 5.84
C VAL A 27 -5.61 19.08 5.72
N GLN A 28 -6.25 18.28 6.58
CA GLN A 28 -6.14 16.82 6.51
C GLN A 28 -6.58 16.26 5.16
N ARG A 29 -7.67 16.79 4.61
CA ARG A 29 -8.16 16.39 3.28
C ARG A 29 -7.21 16.79 2.15
N ILE A 30 -6.58 17.96 2.23
CA ILE A 30 -5.59 18.43 1.25
C ILE A 30 -4.32 17.57 1.30
N VAL A 31 -3.87 17.20 2.51
CA VAL A 31 -2.64 16.44 2.73
C VAL A 31 -2.83 14.94 2.46
N ALA A 32 -4.06 14.43 2.61
CA ALA A 32 -4.34 13.02 2.36
C ALA A 32 -4.12 12.67 0.88
N GLU A 33 -3.41 11.55 0.64
CA GLU A 33 -3.32 10.93 -0.69
C GLU A 33 -4.74 10.63 -1.20
N PRO A 34 -5.10 11.05 -2.43
CA PRO A 34 -6.37 10.70 -3.04
C PRO A 34 -6.59 9.18 -3.04
N ARG A 35 -7.85 8.77 -2.85
CA ARG A 35 -8.17 7.34 -2.70
C ARG A 35 -7.74 6.52 -3.91
N GLU A 36 -7.91 7.06 -5.11
CA GLU A 36 -7.54 6.41 -6.36
C GLU A 36 -6.03 6.19 -6.47
N GLU A 37 -5.24 7.21 -6.12
CA GLU A 37 -3.77 7.12 -6.09
C GLU A 37 -3.28 6.08 -5.09
N TYR A 38 -3.85 6.08 -3.87
CA TYR A 38 -3.55 5.06 -2.86
C TYR A 38 -3.82 3.64 -3.39
N LEU A 39 -4.96 3.45 -4.07
CA LEU A 39 -5.34 2.16 -4.64
C LEU A 39 -4.43 1.75 -5.80
N ALA A 40 -4.07 2.69 -6.68
CA ALA A 40 -3.15 2.47 -7.78
C ALA A 40 -1.76 2.08 -7.28
N ARG A 41 -1.21 2.80 -6.29
CA ARG A 41 0.07 2.47 -5.65
C ARG A 41 0.04 1.08 -5.00
N ALA A 42 -1.05 0.76 -4.31
CA ALA A 42 -1.23 -0.57 -3.74
C ALA A 42 -1.33 -1.67 -4.81
N ALA A 43 -2.00 -1.41 -5.94
CA ALA A 43 -2.09 -2.35 -7.06
C ALA A 43 -0.71 -2.58 -7.71
N ALA A 44 0.02 -1.50 -8.00
CA ALA A 44 1.38 -1.57 -8.54
C ALA A 44 2.32 -2.37 -7.63
N LEU A 45 2.24 -2.19 -6.31
CA LEU A 45 3.01 -2.99 -5.36
C LEU A 45 2.68 -4.49 -5.47
N ARG A 46 1.40 -4.85 -5.58
CA ARG A 46 0.99 -6.26 -5.73
C ARG A 46 1.52 -6.86 -7.03
N GLU A 47 1.46 -6.11 -8.12
CA GLU A 47 1.97 -6.53 -9.42
C GLU A 47 3.47 -6.77 -9.38
N GLN A 48 4.25 -5.83 -8.83
CA GLN A 48 5.70 -5.98 -8.67
C GLN A 48 6.05 -7.21 -7.83
N VAL A 49 5.36 -7.42 -6.69
CA VAL A 49 5.59 -8.60 -5.83
C VAL A 49 5.30 -9.90 -6.60
N LEU A 50 4.22 -9.94 -7.39
CA LEU A 50 3.88 -11.11 -8.20
C LEU A 50 4.90 -11.34 -9.32
N GLN A 51 5.30 -10.29 -10.04
CA GLN A 51 6.30 -10.37 -11.10
C GLN A 51 7.62 -10.94 -10.57
N LEU A 52 8.12 -10.42 -9.46
CA LEU A 52 9.35 -10.91 -8.81
C LEU A 52 9.21 -12.38 -8.37
N ARG A 53 8.02 -12.79 -7.93
CA ARG A 53 7.80 -14.16 -7.48
C ARG A 53 7.57 -15.16 -8.62
N GLU A 54 6.80 -14.78 -9.63
CA GLU A 54 6.29 -15.68 -10.65
C GLU A 54 7.19 -15.73 -11.87
N VAL A 55 7.77 -14.60 -12.27
CA VAL A 55 8.69 -14.50 -13.41
C VAL A 55 10.12 -14.75 -12.94
N GLU A 56 10.61 -13.95 -12.00
CA GLU A 56 12.01 -14.02 -11.54
C GLU A 56 12.27 -15.14 -10.52
N LYS A 57 11.21 -15.77 -9.99
CA LYS A 57 11.26 -16.87 -9.01
C LYS A 57 12.04 -16.56 -7.74
N LEU A 58 12.17 -15.28 -7.37
CA LEU A 58 12.93 -14.85 -6.21
C LEU A 58 12.32 -15.39 -4.89
N PRO A 59 13.16 -15.70 -3.88
CA PRO A 59 12.69 -16.03 -2.54
C PRO A 59 12.11 -14.81 -1.84
N TYR A 60 11.22 -15.03 -0.86
CA TYR A 60 10.52 -13.95 -0.15
C TYR A 60 11.46 -12.93 0.52
N LYS A 61 12.65 -13.38 0.94
CA LYS A 61 13.66 -12.53 1.57
C LYS A 61 14.23 -11.49 0.60
N GLU A 62 14.55 -11.91 -0.61
CA GLU A 62 15.07 -11.00 -1.65
C GLU A 62 13.98 -10.03 -2.14
N ILE A 63 12.74 -10.49 -2.22
CA ILE A 63 11.59 -9.61 -2.52
C ILE A 63 11.43 -8.54 -1.44
N SER A 64 11.58 -8.89 -0.16
CA SER A 64 11.52 -7.90 0.92
C SER A 64 12.64 -6.86 0.85
N GLU A 65 13.86 -7.30 0.56
CA GLU A 65 15.01 -6.41 0.44
C GLU A 65 14.86 -5.46 -0.76
N ARG A 66 14.43 -5.97 -1.91
CA ARG A 66 14.28 -5.18 -3.13
C ARG A 66 13.16 -4.14 -3.06
N LEU A 67 12.07 -4.45 -2.37
CA LEU A 67 10.89 -3.57 -2.27
C LEU A 67 10.84 -2.77 -0.96
N GLY A 68 11.76 -3.02 -0.02
CA GLY A 68 11.75 -2.38 1.28
C GLY A 68 10.52 -2.70 2.13
N ILE A 69 9.87 -3.85 1.90
CA ILE A 69 8.69 -4.30 2.65
C ILE A 69 9.01 -5.49 3.54
N PRO A 70 8.32 -5.71 4.67
CA PRO A 70 8.50 -6.91 5.47
C PRO A 70 8.24 -8.19 4.67
N ALA A 71 9.04 -9.24 4.90
CA ALA A 71 8.84 -10.54 4.23
C ALA A 71 7.45 -11.16 4.52
N SER A 72 6.88 -10.89 5.70
CA SER A 72 5.50 -11.26 6.04
C SER A 72 4.46 -10.57 5.15
N SER A 73 4.68 -9.29 4.84
CA SER A 73 3.84 -8.53 3.90
C SER A 73 3.91 -9.09 2.48
N ALA A 74 5.13 -9.40 2.00
CA ALA A 74 5.32 -10.03 0.69
C ALA A 74 4.56 -11.37 0.60
N ARG A 75 4.68 -12.25 1.61
CA ARG A 75 3.91 -13.52 1.66
C ARG A 75 2.41 -13.30 1.62
N ARG A 76 1.90 -12.38 2.44
CA ARG A 76 0.47 -12.08 2.52
C ARG A 76 -0.07 -11.55 1.20
N ILE A 77 0.64 -10.62 0.56
CA ILE A 77 0.28 -10.07 -0.75
C ILE A 77 0.15 -11.20 -1.77
N ILE A 78 1.12 -12.11 -1.85
CA ILE A 78 1.08 -13.23 -2.80
C ILE A 78 -0.09 -14.17 -2.52
N ALA A 79 -0.33 -14.51 -1.25
CA ALA A 79 -1.44 -15.37 -0.85
C ALA A 79 -2.81 -14.76 -1.20
N GLU A 80 -3.01 -13.49 -0.89
CA GLU A 80 -4.25 -12.77 -1.22
C GLU A 80 -4.44 -12.66 -2.74
N SER A 81 -3.39 -12.32 -3.49
CA SER A 81 -3.44 -12.26 -4.95
C SER A 81 -3.85 -13.59 -5.57
N ARG A 82 -3.32 -14.73 -5.08
CA ARG A 82 -3.71 -16.06 -5.55
C ARG A 82 -5.15 -16.41 -5.20
N LYS A 83 -5.59 -16.07 -3.99
CA LYS A 83 -6.98 -16.25 -3.56
C LYS A 83 -7.93 -15.43 -4.44
N GLN A 84 -7.54 -14.21 -4.77
CA GLN A 84 -8.29 -13.34 -5.65
C GLN A 84 -8.34 -13.90 -7.07
N GLN A 85 -7.21 -14.29 -7.66
CA GLN A 85 -7.17 -14.98 -8.96
C GLN A 85 -8.06 -16.22 -8.99
N ARG A 86 -7.99 -17.06 -7.94
CA ARG A 86 -8.84 -18.25 -7.81
C ARG A 86 -10.32 -17.90 -7.73
N ARG A 87 -10.70 -16.81 -7.05
CA ARG A 87 -12.08 -16.33 -6.97
C ARG A 87 -12.58 -15.80 -8.32
N LEU A 88 -11.71 -15.11 -9.07
CA LEU A 88 -12.04 -14.66 -10.42
C LEU A 88 -12.19 -15.85 -11.38
N SER A 89 -11.29 -16.84 -11.31
CA SER A 89 -11.34 -18.04 -12.15
C SER A 89 -12.48 -18.99 -11.79
N SER A 90 -12.95 -18.97 -10.53
CA SER A 90 -14.09 -19.81 -10.12
C SER A 90 -15.46 -19.25 -10.53
N GLY A 91 -15.53 -18.06 -11.13
CA GLY A 91 -16.77 -17.39 -11.53
C GLY A 91 -17.74 -17.12 -10.37
N PRO A 92 -18.73 -16.22 -10.51
CA PRO A 92 -19.88 -16.25 -9.62
C PRO A 92 -20.59 -17.59 -9.86
N THR A 93 -20.64 -18.44 -8.83
CA THR A 93 -21.55 -19.58 -8.82
C THR A 93 -22.93 -19.08 -9.23
N GLN A 94 -23.43 -19.59 -10.35
CA GLN A 94 -24.79 -19.36 -10.83
C GLN A 94 -25.75 -19.63 -9.66
N ALA A 95 -26.27 -18.56 -9.06
CA ALA A 95 -27.26 -18.59 -8.00
C ALA A 95 -28.39 -17.65 -8.43
N ALA A 96 -29.08 -18.03 -9.50
CA ALA A 96 -30.38 -17.52 -9.91
C ALA A 96 -30.92 -18.45 -11.02
N SER A 97 -31.56 -19.55 -10.61
CA SER A 97 -32.50 -20.33 -11.42
C SER A 97 -33.59 -20.82 -10.48
#